data_AF-A0A536HF51-F1
#
_entry.id   AF-A0A536HF51-F1
#
_cell.length_a   1.000
_cell.length_b   1.000
_cell.length_c   1.000
_cell.angle_alpha   90.00
_cell.angle_beta   90.00
_cell.angle_gamma   90.00
#
_symmetry.space_group_name_H-M   'P 1'
#
loop_
_entity.id
_entity.type
_entity.pdbx_description
1 polymer ?
#
loop_
_entity_poly.entity_id
_entity_poly.type
_entity_poly.pdbx_seq_one_letter_code
_entity_poly.pdbx_strand_id
1 'polypeptide(L)' 'MAQAELQSSPFETRAQSPLAQANYRLWIEHARAENRRELDRLIATLHDNCEYEVIPLGRRWHGK' A
#
# COMPACT_ATOMS: atom_id res chain seq x y z
N MET A 1 14.45 -28.68 20.85
CA MET A 1 13.51 -27.54 20.91
C MET A 1 13.84 -26.62 19.77
N ALA A 2 13.05 -26.63 18.70
CA ALA A 2 13.26 -25.76 17.54
C ALA A 2 12.67 -24.39 17.85
N GLN A 3 13.52 -23.36 17.88
CA GLN A 3 13.07 -21.97 17.94
C GLN A 3 12.30 -21.70 16.63
N ALA A 4 10.99 -21.54 16.74
CA ALA A 4 10.21 -20.97 15.66
C ALA A 4 10.68 -19.52 15.52
N GLU A 5 11.55 -19.27 14.54
CA GLU A 5 11.82 -17.92 14.08
C GLU A 5 10.45 -17.29 13.82
N LEU A 6 10.12 -16.25 14.59
CA LEU A 6 8.99 -15.39 14.32
C LEU A 6 9.21 -14.82 12.91
N GLN A 7 8.70 -15.53 11.91
CA GLN A 7 8.58 -15.03 10.55
C GLN A 7 7.62 -13.86 10.63
N SER A 8 8.17 -12.67 10.91
CA SER A 8 7.45 -11.43 10.75
C SER A 8 6.92 -11.45 9.33
N SER A 9 5.60 -11.30 9.18
CA SER A 9 4.99 -11.18 7.87
C SER A 9 5.78 -10.16 7.05
N PRO A 10 6.07 -10.39 5.76
CA PRO A 10 6.75 -9.40 4.92
C PRO A 10 5.94 -8.09 4.82
N PHE A 11 4.69 -8.11 5.28
CA PHE A 11 3.80 -6.98 5.39
C PHE A 11 3.78 -6.35 6.78
N GLU A 12 4.64 -6.73 7.73
CA GLU A 12 4.81 -6.04 9.01
C GLU A 12 5.95 -5.03 8.93
N THR A 13 5.69 -3.78 9.31
CA THR A 13 6.76 -2.76 9.37
C THR A 13 7.52 -2.85 10.69
N ARG A 14 8.86 -2.82 10.61
CA ARG A 14 9.76 -2.61 11.76
C ARG A 14 10.22 -1.16 11.88
N ALA A 15 9.70 -0.27 11.03
CA ALA A 15 10.14 1.12 11.00
C ALA A 15 9.74 1.85 12.30
N GLN A 16 10.70 2.56 12.88
CA GLN A 16 10.50 3.29 14.13
C GLN A 16 10.10 4.75 13.91
N SER A 17 10.36 5.31 12.73
CA SER A 17 10.02 6.72 12.49
C SER A 17 8.50 6.91 12.40
N PRO A 18 7.96 7.99 12.99
CA PRO A 18 6.52 8.26 12.92
C PRO A 18 5.99 8.35 11.49
N LEU A 19 6.78 8.93 10.59
CA LEU A 19 6.45 9.07 9.17
C LEU A 19 6.36 7.71 8.47
N ALA A 20 7.34 6.83 8.67
CA ALA A 20 7.31 5.50 8.06
C ALA A 20 6.14 4.65 8.57
N GLN A 21 5.79 4.79 9.86
CA GLN A 21 4.62 4.13 10.43
C GLN A 21 3.30 4.69 9.87
N ALA A 22 3.23 6.01 9.63
CA ALA A 22 2.07 6.62 8.98
C ALA A 22 1.90 6.14 7.54
N ASN A 23 3.00 6.11 6.77
CA ASN A 23 3.01 5.59 5.41
C ASN A 23 2.59 4.11 5.36
N TYR A 24 3.08 3.30 6.30
CA TYR A 24 2.70 1.91 6.41
C TYR A 24 1.20 1.72 6.67
N ARG A 25 0.60 2.49 7.59
CA ARG A 25 -0.85 2.44 7.83
C ARG A 25 -1.66 2.82 6.60
N LEU A 26 -1.23 3.85 5.87
CA LEU A 26 -1.88 4.27 4.62
C LEU A 26 -1.78 3.18 3.55
N TRP A 27 -0.62 2.53 3.42
CA TRP A 27 -0.41 1.44 2.48
C TRP A 27 -1.29 0.21 2.78
N ILE A 28 -1.45 -0.16 4.06
CA ILE A 28 -2.35 -1.27 4.43
C ILE A 28 -3.80 -0.97 4.04
N GLU A 29 -4.28 0.25 4.27
CA GLU A 29 -5.63 0.65 3.88
C GLU A 29 -5.80 0.63 2.36
N HIS A 30 -4.82 1.18 1.62
CA HIS A 30 -4.78 1.15 0.17
C HIS A 30 -4.89 -0.28 -0.38
N ALA A 31 -4.03 -1.18 0.09
CA ALA A 31 -4.01 -2.57 -0.35
C ALA A 31 -5.31 -3.32 -0.01
N ARG A 32 -5.95 -3.00 1.12
CA ARG A 32 -7.26 -3.58 1.47
C ARG A 32 -8.36 -3.10 0.54
N ALA A 33 -8.42 -1.80 0.28
CA ALA A 33 -9.41 -1.21 -0.63
C ALA A 33 -9.24 -1.75 -2.06
N GLU A 34 -8.00 -1.85 -2.54
CA GLU A 34 -7.67 -2.43 -3.85
C GLU A 34 -8.12 -3.89 -3.96
N ASN A 35 -7.70 -4.76 -3.01
CA ASN A 35 -8.06 -6.18 -3.01
C ASN A 35 -9.57 -6.42 -2.97
N ARG A 36 -10.33 -5.54 -2.31
CA ARG A 36 -11.79 -5.61 -2.21
C ARG A 36 -12.52 -4.90 -3.35
N ARG A 37 -11.80 -4.23 -4.25
CA ARG A 37 -12.36 -3.41 -5.35
C ARG A 37 -13.28 -2.30 -4.84
N GLU A 38 -12.97 -1.73 -3.68
CA GLU A 38 -13.72 -0.63 -3.07
C GLU A 38 -13.19 0.71 -3.61
N LEU A 39 -13.71 1.12 -4.78
CA LEU A 39 -13.13 2.23 -5.56
C LEU A 39 -13.06 3.56 -4.81
N ASP A 40 -14.12 3.98 -4.13
CA ASP A 40 -14.14 5.25 -3.39
C ASP A 40 -13.10 5.26 -2.25
N ARG A 41 -12.99 4.14 -1.53
CA ARG A 41 -11.99 3.99 -0.47
C ARG A 41 -10.58 3.96 -1.03
N LEU A 42 -10.37 3.32 -2.18
CA LEU A 42 -9.08 3.30 -2.86
C LEU A 42 -8.66 4.71 -3.26
N ILE A 43 -9.52 5.45 -3.96
CA ILE A 43 -9.25 6.83 -4.42
C ILE A 43 -8.93 7.75 -3.23
N ALA A 44 -9.61 7.58 -2.10
CA ALA A 44 -9.35 8.36 -0.88
C ALA A 44 -7.92 8.19 -0.34
N THR A 45 -7.23 7.09 -0.64
CA THR A 45 -5.85 6.86 -0.21
C THR A 45 -4.79 7.46 -1.13
N LEU A 46 -5.18 7.91 -2.33
CA LEU A 46 -4.24 8.42 -3.31
C LEU A 46 -3.81 9.85 -2.99
N HIS A 47 -2.70 10.27 -3.56
CA HIS A 47 -2.36 11.70 -3.65
C HIS A 47 -3.08 12.33 -4.84
N ASP A 48 -3.44 13.62 -4.79
CA ASP A 48 -4.20 14.27 -5.86
C ASP A 48 -3.46 14.29 -7.20
N ASN A 49 -2.12 14.21 -7.15
CA ASN A 49 -1.22 14.12 -8.31
C ASN A 49 -0.64 12.71 -8.48
N CYS A 50 -1.35 11.64 -8.11
CA CYS A 50 -0.85 10.27 -8.29
C CYS A 50 -0.72 9.92 -9.78
N GLU A 51 0.17 8.98 -10.08
CA GLU A 51 0.32 8.43 -11.43
C GLU A 51 0.14 6.92 -11.40
N TYR A 52 -0.63 6.42 -12.36
CA TYR A 52 -0.83 5.00 -12.60
C TYR A 52 -0.36 4.65 -13.98
N GLU A 53 0.45 3.60 -14.10
CA GLU A 53 0.93 3.10 -15.37
C GLU A 53 0.69 1.60 -15.50
N VAL A 54 0.00 1.21 -16.57
CA VAL A 54 -0.12 -0.20 -16.95
C VAL A 54 0.99 -0.50 -17.96
N ILE A 55 2.13 -0.97 -17.44
CA ILE A 55 3.38 -1.17 -18.18
C ILE A 55 3.18 -1.95 -19.49
N PRO A 56 2.49 -3.11 -19.52
CA PRO A 56 2.34 -3.88 -20.76
C PRO A 56 1.52 -3.16 -21.84
N LEU A 57 0.70 -2.17 -21.46
CA LEU A 57 -0.19 -1.43 -22.36
C LEU A 57 0.34 -0.02 -22.70
N GLY A 58 1.42 0.43 -22.06
CA GLY A 58 1.93 1.80 -22.18
C GLY A 58 0.88 2.87 -21.81
N ARG A 59 -0.14 2.51 -21.02
CA ARG A 59 -1.20 3.44 -20.63
C ARG A 59 -0.86 4.07 -19.29
N ARG A 60 -0.95 5.39 -19.25
CA ARG A 60 -0.69 6.20 -18.06
C ARG A 60 -1.91 7.06 -17.73
N TRP A 61 -2.17 7.21 -16.45
CA TRP A 61 -3.16 8.13 -15.90
C TRP A 61 -2.46 9.03 -14.88
N HIS A 62 -2.85 10.30 -14.85
CA HIS A 62 -2.35 11.30 -13.91
C HIS A 62 -3.51 11.95 -13.18
N GLY A 63 -3.35 12.08 -11.87
CA GLY A 63 -4.39 12.53 -10.96
C GLY A 63 -5.28 11.40 -10.47
N LYS A 64 -6.10 11.73 -9.46
CA LYS A 64 -7.20 10.89 -8.99
C LYS A 64 -8.36 10.84 -9.97
#